data_AF-A0A349K0P7-F1
#
_entry.id   AF-A0A349K0P7-F1
#
_cell.length_a   1.000
_cell.length_b   1.000
_cell.length_c   1.000
_cell.angle_alpha   90.00
_cell.angle_beta   90.00
_cell.angle_gamma   90.00
#
_symmetry.space_group_name_H-M   'P 1'
#
loop_
_entity.id
_entity.type
_entity.pdbx_description
1 polymer ?
#
loop_
_entity_poly.entity_id
_entity_poly.type
_entity_poly.pdbx_seq_one_letter_code
_entity_poly.pdbx_strand_id
1 'polypeptide(L)'
;TGEESLERNLLVPDSKRYWCYRCKAHNEFDHLTWRTYRANSDDTYEKMSCVRCQSSMFNPARTKPVMVGLLGFTLVALIVGIVLGGDFVAPSLLFAAFSGLIGFMMLYYMNLWWSWSRRQRSKSAEQLEQEGRQYIVLIEKEQK
;
A
#
# COMPACT_ATOMS: atom_id res chain seq x y z
N THR A 1 -13.34 -7.95 -30.78
CA THR A 1 -13.35 -8.22 -29.33
C THR A 1 -12.46 -7.20 -28.62
N GLY A 2 -12.84 -5.92 -28.69
CA GLY A 2 -12.03 -4.78 -28.21
C GLY A 2 -12.71 -3.98 -27.09
N GLU A 3 -13.65 -4.59 -26.38
CA GLU A 3 -14.56 -3.92 -25.44
C GLU A 3 -14.20 -4.20 -23.96
N GLU A 4 -13.27 -5.11 -23.68
CA GLU A 4 -12.91 -5.52 -22.31
C GLU A 4 -11.87 -4.60 -21.63
N SER A 5 -11.13 -3.79 -22.38
CA SER A 5 -10.02 -2.98 -21.83
C SER A 5 -10.44 -1.63 -21.23
N LEU A 6 -11.65 -1.15 -21.52
CA LEU A 6 -12.22 0.06 -20.92
C LEU A 6 -12.87 -0.19 -19.54
N GLU A 7 -13.08 -1.45 -19.15
CA GLU A 7 -13.86 -1.82 -17.96
C GLU A 7 -13.13 -1.60 -16.63
N ARG A 8 -11.84 -1.23 -16.64
CA ARG A 8 -11.12 -0.85 -15.41
C ARG A 8 -10.18 0.31 -15.67
N ASN A 9 -10.73 1.51 -15.82
CA ASN A 9 -9.94 2.72 -15.67
C ASN A 9 -9.11 2.66 -14.38
N LEU A 10 -7.78 2.56 -14.53
CA LEU A 10 -6.82 2.32 -13.44
C LEU A 10 -6.73 3.51 -12.47
N LEU A 11 -7.34 4.64 -12.83
CA LEU A 11 -7.41 5.87 -12.05
C LEU A 11 -8.68 5.96 -11.18
N VAL A 12 -9.65 5.06 -11.38
CA VAL A 12 -10.84 4.97 -10.53
C VAL A 12 -10.46 4.33 -9.19
N PRO A 13 -10.68 5.01 -8.05
CA PRO A 13 -10.27 4.48 -6.76
C PRO A 13 -11.05 3.23 -6.35
N ASP A 14 -10.34 2.11 -6.22
CA ASP A 14 -10.85 0.87 -5.62
C ASP A 14 -9.96 0.40 -4.48
N SER A 15 -10.48 0.48 -3.25
CA SER A 15 -9.73 0.05 -2.05
C SER A 15 -9.39 -1.43 -2.03
N LYS A 16 -10.08 -2.28 -2.81
CA LYS A 16 -9.84 -3.73 -2.86
C LYS A 16 -8.72 -4.10 -3.81
N ARG A 17 -8.24 -3.16 -4.65
CA ARG A 17 -7.16 -3.39 -5.61
C ARG A 17 -5.83 -2.88 -5.08
N TYR A 18 -4.75 -3.48 -5.56
CA TYR A 18 -3.41 -2.97 -5.30
C TYR A 18 -3.24 -1.61 -5.97
N TRP A 19 -2.56 -0.70 -5.27
CA TRP A 19 -2.31 0.65 -5.74
C TRP A 19 -0.84 0.99 -5.63
N CYS A 20 -0.31 1.64 -6.66
CA CYS A 20 1.07 2.11 -6.70
C CYS A 20 1.14 3.58 -6.28
N TYR A 21 1.92 3.87 -5.24
CA TYR A 21 2.04 5.24 -4.74
C TYR A 21 2.79 6.20 -5.68
N ARG A 22 3.71 5.69 -6.49
CA ARG A 22 4.45 6.49 -7.49
C ARG A 22 3.61 6.77 -8.72
N CYS A 23 3.05 5.72 -9.32
CA CYS A 23 2.23 5.84 -10.53
C CYS A 23 0.85 6.44 -10.24
N LYS A 24 0.40 6.43 -8.98
CA LYS A 24 -0.93 6.87 -8.55
C LYS A 24 -2.06 6.20 -9.35
N ALA A 25 -1.93 4.89 -9.55
CA ALA A 25 -2.85 4.08 -10.35
C ALA A 25 -2.88 2.63 -9.85
N HIS A 26 -3.94 1.91 -10.23
CA HIS A 26 -4.14 0.48 -9.99
C HIS A 26 -3.46 -0.40 -11.04
N ASN A 27 -2.17 -0.18 -11.30
CA ASN A 27 -1.43 -0.95 -12.30
C ASN A 27 -1.36 -2.44 -11.98
N GLU A 28 -1.05 -3.23 -13.00
CA GLU A 28 -0.62 -4.61 -12.82
C GLU A 28 0.65 -4.70 -11.97
N PHE A 29 0.84 -5.85 -11.35
CA PHE A 29 1.97 -6.12 -10.47
C PHE A 29 2.73 -7.36 -10.90
N ASP A 30 4.06 -7.28 -10.84
CA ASP A 30 4.92 -8.46 -10.94
C ASP A 30 4.92 -9.18 -9.60
N HIS A 31 4.76 -10.51 -9.65
CA HIS A 31 4.91 -11.36 -8.47
C HIS A 31 6.38 -11.73 -8.32
N LEU A 32 7.18 -10.82 -7.74
CA LEU A 32 8.59 -11.11 -7.49
C LEU A 32 8.70 -12.05 -6.29
N THR A 33 9.00 -13.32 -6.59
CA THR A 33 9.24 -14.36 -5.59
C THR A 33 10.75 -14.45 -5.38
N TRP A 34 11.24 -13.94 -4.25
CA TRP A 34 12.64 -14.07 -3.90
C TRP A 34 12.83 -15.31 -3.02
N ARG A 35 13.63 -16.27 -3.48
CA ARG A 35 14.15 -17.34 -2.61
C ARG A 35 15.43 -16.86 -1.95
N THR A 36 15.38 -16.63 -0.64
CA THR A 36 16.61 -16.56 0.15
C THR A 36 17.07 -17.97 0.46
N TYR A 37 18.17 -18.42 -0.14
CA TYR A 37 18.82 -19.67 0.25
C TYR A 37 19.51 -19.47 1.61
N ARG A 38 18.76 -19.59 2.71
CA ARG A 38 19.34 -19.84 4.04
C ARG A 38 19.27 -21.33 4.32
N ALA A 39 20.28 -21.85 5.01
CA ALA A 39 20.51 -23.27 5.22
C ALA A 39 19.35 -24.08 5.83
N ASN A 40 18.26 -23.45 6.31
CA ASN A 40 17.12 -24.12 6.96
C ASN A 40 15.78 -23.33 6.92
N SER A 41 15.56 -22.38 6.01
CA SER A 41 14.20 -21.81 5.81
C SER A 41 13.91 -21.50 4.33
N ASP A 42 12.80 -22.04 3.84
CA ASP A 42 12.17 -21.67 2.55
C ASP A 42 11.23 -20.49 2.77
N ASP A 43 11.77 -19.35 3.21
CA ASP A 43 10.99 -18.12 3.34
C ASP A 43 10.84 -17.48 1.96
N THR A 44 9.68 -17.67 1.32
CA THR A 44 9.28 -16.94 0.12
C THR A 44 8.71 -15.59 0.53
N TYR A 45 9.45 -14.51 0.24
CA TYR A 45 8.91 -13.16 0.39
C TYR A 45 8.19 -12.76 -0.91
N GLU A 46 6.88 -12.60 -0.83
CA GLU A 46 6.05 -12.07 -1.92
C GLU A 46 6.10 -10.53 -1.88
N LYS A 47 6.71 -9.93 -2.89
CA LYS A 47 6.65 -8.48 -3.09
C LYS A 47 5.80 -8.18 -4.33
N MET A 48 4.66 -7.52 -4.13
CA MET A 48 3.88 -6.97 -5.24
C MET A 48 4.52 -5.65 -5.71
N SER A 49 5.29 -5.70 -6.80
CA SER A 49 5.90 -4.51 -7.41
C SER A 49 5.10 -4.05 -8.62
N CYS A 50 4.92 -2.74 -8.78
CA CYS A 50 4.27 -2.16 -9.94
C CYS A 50 5.09 -2.45 -11.20
N VAL A 51 4.50 -3.08 -12.21
CA VAL A 51 5.20 -3.44 -13.46
C VAL A 51 5.88 -2.22 -14.10
N ARG A 52 5.24 -1.05 -14.03
CA ARG A 52 5.70 0.18 -14.68
C ARG A 52 6.90 0.86 -14.00
N CYS A 53 6.90 0.94 -12.66
CA CYS A 53 7.92 1.73 -11.93
C CYS A 53 8.67 0.93 -10.87
N GLN A 54 8.41 -0.38 -10.79
CA GLN A 54 9.01 -1.35 -9.88
C GLN A 54 8.89 -0.98 -8.38
N SER A 55 8.06 0.02 -8.06
CA SER A 55 7.80 0.45 -6.70
C SER A 55 6.84 -0.49 -6.01
N SER A 56 7.00 -0.66 -4.70
CA SER A 56 6.09 -1.48 -3.90
C SER A 56 4.66 -0.96 -4.03
N MET A 57 3.74 -1.90 -4.24
CA MET A 57 2.31 -1.64 -4.20
C MET A 57 1.74 -2.13 -2.87
N PHE A 58 0.58 -1.60 -2.50
CA PHE A 58 -0.17 -2.10 -1.35
C PHE A 58 -1.66 -2.11 -1.64
N ASN A 59 -2.41 -2.90 -0.87
CA ASN A 59 -3.85 -3.02 -0.97
C ASN A 59 -4.51 -2.23 0.18
N PRO A 60 -5.21 -1.11 -0.09
CA PRO A 60 -5.76 -0.26 0.96
C PRO A 60 -6.73 -0.98 1.91
N ALA A 61 -7.56 -1.89 1.41
CA ALA A 61 -8.52 -2.65 2.22
C ALA A 61 -7.83 -3.65 3.15
N ARG A 62 -6.71 -4.25 2.73
CA ARG A 62 -5.90 -5.15 3.58
C ARG A 62 -5.00 -4.39 4.54
N THR A 63 -4.41 -3.27 4.11
CA THR A 63 -3.48 -2.47 4.93
C THR A 63 -4.20 -1.76 6.07
N LYS A 64 -5.42 -1.25 5.85
CA LYS A 64 -6.17 -0.49 6.86
C LYS A 64 -6.34 -1.21 8.21
N PRO A 65 -6.85 -2.46 8.31
CA PRO A 65 -7.02 -3.14 9.59
C PRO A 65 -5.67 -3.40 10.28
N VAL A 66 -4.64 -3.79 9.54
CA VAL A 66 -3.29 -4.04 10.09
C VAL A 66 -2.68 -2.76 10.66
N MET A 67 -2.79 -1.65 9.93
CA MET A 67 -2.37 -0.33 10.37
C MET A 67 -3.06 0.07 11.68
N VAL A 68 -4.38 -0.08 11.76
CA VAL A 68 -5.14 0.26 12.98
C VAL A 68 -4.72 -0.62 14.15
N GLY A 69 -4.54 -1.93 13.92
CA GLY A 69 -4.07 -2.86 14.94
C GLY A 69 -2.69 -2.51 15.49
N LEU A 70 -1.72 -2.22 14.60
CA LEU A 70 -0.36 -1.85 15.00
C LEU A 70 -0.31 -0.52 15.76
N LEU A 71 -1.04 0.50 15.29
CA LEU A 71 -1.10 1.79 15.97
C LEU A 71 -1.82 1.69 17.32
N GLY A 72 -2.90 0.90 17.40
CA GLY A 72 -3.60 0.63 18.64
C GLY A 72 -2.72 -0.11 19.66
N PHE A 73 -2.01 -1.15 19.22
CA PHE A 73 -1.05 -1.87 20.07
C PHE A 73 0.09 -0.96 20.55
N THR A 74 0.62 -0.11 19.66
CA THR A 74 1.65 0.88 20.00
C THR A 74 1.17 1.78 21.14
N LEU A 75 -0.05 2.30 21.04
CA LEU A 75 -0.64 3.16 22.08
C LEU A 75 -0.79 2.40 23.42
N VAL A 76 -1.29 1.17 23.39
CA VAL A 76 -1.46 0.35 24.59
C VAL A 76 -0.11 0.05 25.25
N ALA A 77 0.91 -0.34 24.47
CA ALA A 77 2.24 -0.60 24.99
C ALA A 77 2.84 0.64 25.69
N LEU A 78 2.69 1.83 25.09
CA LEU A 78 3.12 3.08 25.73
C LEU A 78 2.41 3.31 27.07
N ILE A 79 1.09 3.12 27.13
CA ILE A 79 0.31 3.28 28.37
C ILE A 79 0.80 2.29 29.43
N VAL A 80 0.99 1.01 29.08
CA VAL A 80 1.46 -0.02 30.01
C VAL A 80 2.84 0.34 30.58
N GLY A 81 3.78 0.74 29.73
CA GLY A 81 5.12 1.15 30.15
C GLY A 81 5.09 2.34 31.11
N ILE A 82 4.23 3.33 30.85
CA ILE A 82 4.08 4.52 31.69
C ILE A 82 3.41 4.17 33.03
N VAL A 83 2.34 3.38 33.02
CA VAL A 83 1.52 3.08 34.21
C VAL A 83 2.22 2.10 35.15
N LEU A 84 2.80 1.03 34.62
CA LEU A 84 3.46 0.01 35.46
C LEU A 84 4.86 0.45 35.91
N GLY A 85 5.54 1.27 35.12
CA GLY A 85 6.89 1.76 35.45
C GLY A 85 7.91 0.63 35.62
N GLY A 86 9.09 0.98 36.15
CA GLY A 86 10.16 0.04 36.49
C GLY A 86 10.56 -0.88 35.32
N ASP A 87 10.57 -2.19 35.58
CA ASP A 87 11.01 -3.23 34.65
C ASP A 87 10.13 -3.34 33.40
N PHE A 88 8.92 -2.78 33.41
CA PHE A 88 8.01 -2.80 32.26
C PHE A 88 8.29 -1.69 31.25
N VAL A 89 9.05 -0.66 31.61
CA VAL A 89 9.30 0.51 30.74
C VAL A 89 10.06 0.10 29.48
N ALA A 90 11.24 -0.50 29.64
CA ALA A 90 12.10 -0.87 28.52
C ALA A 90 11.45 -1.83 27.51
N PRO A 91 10.86 -2.98 27.93
CA PRO A 91 10.17 -3.86 26.98
C PRO A 91 8.96 -3.20 26.33
N SER A 92 8.17 -2.42 27.08
CA SER A 92 7.01 -1.70 26.52
C SER A 92 7.43 -0.68 25.46
N LEU A 93 8.50 0.08 25.70
CA LEU A 93 9.06 1.01 24.74
C LEU A 93 9.60 0.31 23.49
N LEU A 94 10.25 -0.84 23.64
CA LEU A 94 10.75 -1.62 22.50
C LEU A 94 9.59 -2.10 21.62
N PHE A 95 8.54 -2.67 22.24
CA PHE A 95 7.34 -3.09 21.53
C PHE A 95 6.67 -1.92 20.82
N ALA A 96 6.46 -0.81 21.54
CA ALA A 96 5.86 0.40 20.98
C ALA A 96 6.68 0.98 19.81
N ALA A 97 8.01 1.02 19.93
CA ALA A 97 8.88 1.53 18.88
C ALA A 97 8.79 0.66 17.62
N PHE A 98 8.84 -0.66 17.76
CA PHE A 98 8.78 -1.58 16.64
C PHE A 98 7.41 -1.56 15.95
N SER A 99 6.32 -1.75 16.70
CA SER A 99 4.97 -1.74 16.14
C SER A 99 4.60 -0.36 15.58
N GLY A 100 5.06 0.70 16.26
CA GLY A 100 4.83 2.08 15.89
C GLY A 100 5.49 2.39 14.56
N LEU A 101 6.77 2.05 14.38
CA LEU A 101 7.49 2.27 13.13
C LEU A 101 6.74 1.68 11.93
N ILE A 102 6.33 0.40 12.04
CA ILE A 102 5.61 -0.29 10.96
C ILE A 102 4.23 0.34 10.75
N GLY A 103 3.48 0.59 11.82
CA GLY A 103 2.15 1.21 11.77
C GLY A 103 2.17 2.61 11.13
N PHE A 104 3.15 3.45 11.48
CA PHE A 104 3.32 4.78 10.92
C PHE A 104 3.75 4.75 9.46
N MET A 105 4.59 3.81 9.04
CA MET A 105 4.89 3.61 7.61
C MET A 105 3.63 3.25 6.82
N MET A 106 2.79 2.34 7.33
CA MET A 106 1.50 2.01 6.70
C MET A 106 0.57 3.23 6.65
N LEU A 107 0.50 4.01 7.73
CA LEU A 107 -0.30 5.24 7.80
C LEU A 107 0.15 6.28 6.76
N TYR A 108 1.45 6.44 6.57
CA TYR A 108 2.00 7.34 5.54
C TYR A 108 1.48 6.98 4.14
N TYR A 109 1.57 5.70 3.74
CA TYR A 109 1.08 5.26 2.43
C TYR A 109 -0.46 5.34 2.33
N MET A 110 -1.18 5.00 3.40
CA MET A 110 -2.63 5.16 3.45
C MET A 110 -3.08 6.62 3.31
N ASN A 111 -2.32 7.58 3.85
CA ASN A 111 -2.58 9.01 3.66
C ASN A 111 -2.39 9.44 2.20
N LEU A 112 -1.35 8.95 1.53
CA LEU A 112 -1.15 9.18 0.09
C LEU A 112 -2.33 8.63 -0.72
N TRP A 113 -2.77 7.42 -0.40
CA TRP A 113 -3.94 6.80 -1.02
C TRP A 113 -5.22 7.63 -0.77
N TRP A 114 -5.49 8.05 0.46
CA TRP A 114 -6.69 8.85 0.76
C TRP A 114 -6.69 10.19 0.02
N SER A 115 -5.55 10.88 -0.01
CA SER A 115 -5.40 12.15 -0.74
C SER A 115 -5.69 11.95 -2.23
N TRP A 116 -5.10 10.93 -2.83
CA TRP A 116 -5.34 10.59 -4.23
C TRP A 116 -6.79 10.18 -4.49
N SER A 117 -7.34 9.28 -3.68
CA SER A 117 -8.70 8.75 -3.83
C SER A 117 -9.75 9.85 -3.71
N ARG A 118 -9.57 10.80 -2.78
CA ARG A 118 -10.44 11.97 -2.65
C ARG A 118 -10.41 12.84 -3.91
N ARG A 119 -9.21 13.12 -4.44
CA ARG A 119 -9.05 13.91 -5.68
C ARG A 119 -9.65 13.24 -6.91
N GLN A 120 -9.61 11.91 -6.99
CA GLN A 120 -10.24 11.19 -8.11
C GLN A 120 -11.76 11.13 -7.96
N ARG A 121 -12.27 10.97 -6.74
CA ARG A 121 -13.72 10.98 -6.47
C ARG A 121 -14.38 12.34 -6.72
N SER A 122 -13.62 13.44 -6.68
CA SER A 122 -14.14 14.77 -7.00
C SER A 122 -14.25 15.07 -8.49
N LYS A 123 -13.73 14.20 -9.37
CA LYS A 123 -13.78 14.38 -10.82
C LYS A 123 -15.07 13.81 -11.40
N SER A 124 -15.52 14.36 -12.53
CA SER A 124 -16.63 13.77 -13.28
C SER A 124 -16.20 12.44 -13.92
N ALA A 125 -17.18 11.60 -14.29
CA ALA A 125 -16.91 10.35 -14.99
C ALA A 125 -16.16 10.58 -16.30
N GLU A 126 -16.55 11.61 -17.06
CA GLU A 126 -15.92 12.00 -18.33
C GLU A 126 -14.45 12.41 -18.15
N GLN A 127 -14.15 13.20 -17.10
CA GLN A 127 -12.78 13.60 -16.77
C GLN A 127 -11.92 12.39 -16.42
N LEU A 128 -12.44 11.47 -15.61
CA LEU A 128 -11.74 10.23 -15.27
C LEU A 128 -11.48 9.38 -16.50
N GLU A 129 -12.46 9.24 -17.39
CA GLU A 129 -12.36 8.45 -18.61
C GLU A 129 -11.31 9.04 -19.57
N GLN A 130 -11.30 10.37 -19.73
CA GLN A 130 -10.28 11.07 -20.52
C GLN A 130 -8.87 10.87 -19.94
N GLU A 131 -8.70 11.03 -18.63
CA GLU A 131 -7.42 10.77 -17.97
C GLU A 131 -7.00 9.29 -18.09
N GLY A 132 -7.95 8.36 -17.98
CA GLY A 132 -7.71 6.93 -18.13
C GLY A 132 -7.21 6.59 -19.53
N ARG A 133 -7.83 7.15 -20.57
CA ARG A 133 -7.36 7.01 -21.97
C ARG A 133 -5.95 7.57 -22.16
N GLN A 134 -5.69 8.78 -21.67
CA GLN A 134 -4.36 9.38 -21.74
C GLN A 134 -3.31 8.53 -21.01
N TYR A 135 -3.69 7.95 -19.87
CA TYR A 135 -2.83 7.07 -19.10
C TYR A 135 -2.45 5.79 -19.85
N ILE A 136 -3.41 5.16 -20.54
CA ILE A 136 -3.16 3.96 -21.36
C ILE A 136 -2.22 4.29 -22.52
N VAL A 137 -2.47 5.38 -23.25
CA VAL A 137 -1.60 5.81 -24.36
C VAL A 137 -0.16 6.07 -23.90
N LEU A 138 0.02 6.63 -22.71
CA LEU A 138 1.35 6.82 -22.13
C LEU A 138 2.05 5.48 -21.83
N ILE A 139 1.32 4.49 -21.33
CA ILE A 139 1.86 3.14 -21.08
C ILE A 139 2.32 2.49 -22.40
N GLU A 140 1.48 2.52 -23.43
CA GLU A 140 1.79 1.91 -24.73
C GLU A 140 3.01 2.55 -25.40
N LYS A 141 3.22 3.86 -25.19
CA LYS A 141 4.41 4.57 -25.69
C LYS A 141 5.68 4.19 -24.95
N GLU A 142 5.61 3.94 -23.64
CA GLU A 142 6.78 3.53 -22.84
C GLU A 142 7.23 2.08 -23.14
N GLN A 143 6.38 1.28 -23.80
CA GLN A 143 6.67 -0.11 -24.16
C GLN A 143 7.24 -0.30 -25.59
N LYS A 144 7.24 0.74 -26.43
CA LYS A 144 7.82 0.73 -27.78
C LYS A 144 9.22 1.31 -27.80
#